data_AF-A0A7W1SUH0-F1
#
_entry.id   AF-A0A7W1SUH0-F1
#
_cell.length_a   1.000
_cell.length_b   1.000
_cell.length_c   1.000
_cell.angle_alpha   90.00
_cell.angle_beta   90.00
_cell.angle_gamma   90.00
#
_symmetry.space_group_name_H-M   'P 1'
#
loop_
_entity.id
_entity.type
_entity.pdbx_description
1 polymer ?
#
loop_
_entity_poly.entity_id
_entity_poly.type
_entity_poly.pdbx_seq_one_letter_code
_entity_poly.pdbx_strand_id
1 'polypeptide(L)'
;MAMTLQVEPPPGYPRRSALRRGWVVGLSAAVLVGVLAWPATSYVRALTHPGEASFAVRTVEWVRDHGGGGFVDVAENWWYSQPPTATAPNVGSLPSPAPPVAVVARQPAPIRGAPGLAPLPGEGRWAAGRPGTSGRPVLFTTFERPDPLHPSVVAGVAWVDTRATRLQLVAGTT
;
A
#
# COMPACT_ATOMS: atom_id res chain seq x y z
N MET A 1 62.19 -71.63 19.77
CA MET A 1 62.67 -70.60 18.81
C MET A 1 61.43 -70.10 18.06
N ALA A 2 61.34 -68.79 17.84
CA ALA A 2 60.12 -67.98 17.83
C ALA A 2 58.99 -68.38 16.86
N MET A 3 57.75 -68.29 17.36
CA MET A 3 56.48 -68.40 16.64
C MET A 3 56.08 -67.00 16.16
N THR A 4 56.17 -66.78 14.84
CA THR A 4 55.84 -65.50 14.20
C THR A 4 54.32 -65.39 14.02
N LEU A 5 53.71 -64.42 14.70
CA LEU A 5 52.27 -64.14 14.64
C LEU A 5 51.98 -63.31 13.38
N GLN A 6 51.31 -63.90 12.38
CA GLN A 6 50.79 -63.18 11.22
C GLN A 6 49.58 -62.35 11.68
N VAL A 7 49.72 -61.02 11.66
CA VAL A 7 48.62 -60.08 11.91
C VAL A 7 47.99 -59.74 10.57
N GLU A 8 46.76 -60.21 10.36
CA GLU A 8 45.97 -59.90 9.17
C GLU A 8 45.41 -58.47 9.28
N PRO A 9 45.55 -57.62 8.24
CA PRO A 9 45.04 -56.25 8.30
C PRO A 9 43.51 -56.23 8.31
N PRO A 10 42.87 -55.31 9.06
CA PRO A 10 41.42 -55.25 9.14
C PRO A 10 40.78 -54.89 7.78
N PRO A 11 39.58 -55.42 7.47
CA PRO A 11 38.87 -55.07 6.24
C PRO A 11 38.53 -53.58 6.23
N GLY A 12 38.96 -52.87 5.19
CA GLY A 12 38.64 -51.45 5.00
C GLY A 12 37.13 -51.24 4.80
N TYR A 13 36.50 -50.47 5.69
CA TYR A 13 35.09 -50.11 5.55
C TYR A 13 34.83 -49.32 4.25
N PRO A 14 33.75 -49.61 3.50
CA PRO A 14 33.47 -48.93 2.24
C PRO A 14 33.09 -47.45 2.46
N ARG A 15 33.95 -46.53 1.99
CA ARG A 15 33.73 -45.05 1.94
C ARG A 15 32.59 -44.60 0.98
N ARG A 16 31.62 -45.46 0.67
CA ARG A 16 30.60 -45.20 -0.37
C ARG A 16 29.38 -44.40 0.11
N SER A 17 29.20 -44.22 1.42
CA SER A 17 28.04 -43.51 2.01
C SER A 17 28.18 -41.99 2.04
N ALA A 18 29.41 -41.47 2.21
CA ALA A 18 29.66 -40.03 2.29
C ALA A 18 29.39 -39.30 0.95
N LEU A 19 29.76 -39.94 -0.18
CA LEU A 19 29.54 -39.40 -1.52
C LEU A 19 28.05 -39.33 -1.89
N ARG A 20 27.26 -40.34 -1.49
CA ARG A 20 25.79 -40.35 -1.68
C ARG A 20 25.10 -39.28 -0.84
N ARG A 21 25.56 -39.05 0.39
CA ARG A 21 25.03 -37.99 1.26
C ARG A 21 25.34 -36.60 0.69
N GLY A 22 26.54 -36.38 0.15
CA GLY A 22 26.90 -35.12 -0.53
C GLY A 22 26.04 -34.84 -1.76
N TRP A 23 25.75 -35.87 -2.56
CA TRP A 23 24.85 -35.74 -3.72
C TRP A 23 23.40 -35.41 -3.34
N VAL A 24 22.86 -36.05 -2.28
CA VAL A 24 21.50 -35.76 -1.80
C VAL A 24 21.41 -34.33 -1.25
N VAL A 25 22.41 -33.88 -0.48
CA VAL A 25 22.44 -32.49 0.03
C VAL A 25 22.55 -31.49 -1.12
N GLY A 26 23.41 -31.75 -2.11
CA GLY A 26 23.56 -30.91 -3.29
C GLY A 26 22.28 -30.83 -4.13
N LEU A 27 21.59 -31.96 -4.32
CA LEU A 27 20.31 -32.01 -5.02
C LEU A 27 19.23 -31.24 -4.27
N SER A 28 19.11 -31.44 -2.95
CA SER A 28 18.15 -30.72 -2.11
C SER A 28 18.39 -29.21 -2.11
N ALA A 29 19.66 -28.79 -2.04
CA ALA A 29 20.02 -27.38 -2.14
C ALA A 29 19.69 -26.80 -3.52
N ALA A 30 19.96 -27.54 -4.61
CA ALA A 30 19.63 -27.11 -5.97
C ALA A 30 18.10 -27.00 -6.18
N VAL A 31 17.32 -27.94 -5.66
CA VAL A 31 15.86 -27.89 -5.69
C VAL A 31 15.34 -26.69 -4.89
N LEU A 32 15.86 -26.46 -3.69
CA LEU A 32 15.49 -25.31 -2.87
C LEU A 32 15.80 -23.99 -3.57
N VAL A 33 16.99 -23.85 -4.15
CA VAL A 33 17.38 -22.67 -4.93
C VAL A 33 16.46 -22.49 -6.14
N GLY A 34 16.14 -23.56 -6.86
CA GLY A 34 15.21 -23.51 -8.00
C GLY A 34 13.80 -23.05 -7.60
N VAL A 35 13.26 -23.59 -6.50
CA VAL A 35 11.94 -23.22 -5.97
C VAL A 35 11.91 -21.76 -5.51
N LEU A 36 12.99 -21.24 -4.92
CA LEU A 36 13.07 -19.86 -4.44
C LEU A 36 13.45 -18.84 -5.53
N ALA A 37 14.11 -19.27 -6.60
CA ALA A 37 14.52 -18.38 -7.69
C ALA A 37 13.33 -17.76 -8.42
N TRP A 38 12.26 -18.53 -8.62
CA TRP A 38 11.03 -18.03 -9.25
C TRP A 38 10.35 -16.89 -8.47
N PRO A 39 9.99 -17.04 -7.18
CA PRO A 39 9.39 -15.96 -6.40
C PRO A 39 10.35 -14.77 -6.22
N ALA A 40 11.66 -15.01 -6.07
CA ALA A 40 12.63 -13.92 -5.96
C ALA A 40 12.68 -13.05 -7.23
N THR A 41 12.72 -13.68 -8.41
CA THR A 41 12.72 -12.94 -9.68
C THR A 41 11.39 -12.23 -9.94
N SER A 42 10.26 -12.86 -9.62
CA SER A 42 8.93 -12.24 -9.67
C SER A 42 8.84 -11.00 -8.77
N TYR A 43 9.32 -11.12 -7.53
CA TYR A 43 9.29 -10.04 -6.55
C TYR A 43 10.18 -8.85 -6.96
N VAL A 44 11.40 -9.11 -7.46
CA VAL A 44 12.27 -8.05 -7.99
C VAL A 44 11.61 -7.32 -9.15
N ARG A 45 10.92 -8.02 -10.06
CA ARG A 45 10.17 -7.38 -11.16
C ARG A 45 9.03 -6.50 -10.63
N ALA A 46 8.26 -6.97 -9.65
CA ALA A 46 7.21 -6.16 -9.02
C ALA A 46 7.79 -4.89 -8.36
N LEU A 47 8.92 -5.03 -7.67
CA LEU A 47 9.61 -3.90 -7.04
C LEU A 47 10.25 -2.92 -8.03
N THR A 48 10.56 -3.34 -9.26
CA THR A 48 11.21 -2.51 -10.28
C THR A 48 10.26 -2.01 -11.36
N HIS A 49 8.98 -2.39 -11.30
CA HIS A 49 7.98 -1.96 -12.27
C HIS A 49 7.83 -0.42 -12.28
N PRO A 50 7.79 0.27 -13.43
CA PRO A 50 7.59 1.71 -13.45
C PRO A 50 6.25 2.11 -12.83
N GLY A 51 6.25 3.13 -11.97
CA GLY A 51 5.01 3.66 -11.37
C GLY A 51 5.23 4.39 -10.03
N GLU A 52 4.23 5.13 -9.61
CA GLU A 52 4.26 5.95 -8.38
C GLU A 52 4.05 5.15 -7.07
N ALA A 53 3.75 3.85 -7.19
CA ALA A 53 3.52 3.00 -6.02
C ALA A 53 4.78 2.91 -5.15
N SER A 54 4.61 3.12 -3.84
CA SER A 54 5.69 2.98 -2.87
C SER A 54 6.16 1.52 -2.76
N PHE A 55 7.34 1.31 -2.18
CA PHE A 55 7.87 -0.03 -1.90
C PHE A 55 6.84 -0.90 -1.16
N ALA A 56 6.22 -0.37 -0.10
CA ALA A 56 5.25 -1.09 0.72
C ALA A 56 4.02 -1.51 -0.10
N VAL A 57 3.49 -0.61 -0.95
CA VAL A 57 2.35 -0.92 -1.81
C VAL A 57 2.71 -2.04 -2.79
N ARG A 58 3.86 -1.95 -3.46
CA ARG A 58 4.33 -3.00 -4.38
C ARG A 58 4.50 -4.36 -3.70
N THR A 59 4.99 -4.38 -2.46
CA THR A 59 5.10 -5.62 -1.68
C THR A 59 3.73 -6.19 -1.36
N VAL A 60 2.78 -5.36 -0.91
CA VAL A 60 1.42 -5.79 -0.58
C VAL A 60 0.71 -6.38 -1.79
N GLU A 61 0.77 -5.70 -2.95
CA GLU A 61 0.18 -6.19 -4.19
C GLU A 61 0.79 -7.51 -4.62
N TRP A 62 2.13 -7.63 -4.58
CA TRP A 62 2.80 -8.90 -4.90
C TRP A 62 2.36 -10.03 -3.97
N VAL A 63 2.25 -9.79 -2.66
CA VAL A 63 1.78 -10.79 -1.69
C VAL A 63 0.34 -11.22 -2.01
N ARG A 64 -0.54 -10.27 -2.34
CA ARG A 64 -1.92 -10.54 -2.75
C ARG A 64 -1.99 -11.42 -3.98
N ASP A 65 -1.22 -11.07 -5.02
CA ASP A 65 -1.18 -11.81 -6.29
C ASP A 65 -0.63 -13.24 -6.15
N HIS A 66 0.13 -13.51 -5.10
CA HIS A 66 0.73 -14.82 -4.82
C HIS A 66 -0.04 -15.60 -3.73
N GLY A 67 -1.31 -15.29 -3.52
CA GLY A 67 -2.22 -16.03 -2.63
C GLY A 67 -2.15 -15.61 -1.16
N GLY A 68 -1.39 -14.56 -0.84
CA GLY A 68 -1.26 -14.01 0.52
C GLY A 68 -2.34 -13.00 0.89
N GLY A 69 -3.38 -12.81 0.08
CA GLY A 69 -4.41 -11.80 0.30
C GLY A 69 -5.07 -11.87 1.68
N GLY A 70 -5.40 -13.06 2.17
CA GLY A 70 -5.98 -13.22 3.51
C GLY A 70 -5.06 -12.76 4.65
N PHE A 71 -3.73 -12.87 4.50
CA PHE A 71 -2.80 -12.33 5.51
C PHE A 71 -2.79 -10.81 5.51
N VAL A 72 -2.85 -10.21 4.31
CA VAL A 72 -2.92 -8.75 4.19
C VAL A 72 -4.22 -8.24 4.79
N ASP A 73 -5.35 -8.90 4.51
CA ASP A 73 -6.65 -8.49 5.03
C ASP A 73 -6.70 -8.56 6.56
N VAL A 74 -6.10 -9.58 7.18
CA VAL A 74 -5.98 -9.67 8.65
C VAL A 74 -5.13 -8.52 9.20
N ALA A 75 -4.00 -8.22 8.57
CA ALA A 75 -3.13 -7.13 8.99
C ALA A 75 -3.80 -5.75 8.85
N GLU A 76 -4.47 -5.51 7.72
CA GLU A 76 -5.22 -4.28 7.46
C GLU A 76 -6.39 -4.14 8.44
N ASN A 77 -7.15 -5.19 8.68
CA ASN A 77 -8.26 -5.16 9.63
C ASN A 77 -7.77 -4.87 11.06
N TRP A 78 -6.66 -5.47 11.48
CA TRP A 78 -6.05 -5.18 12.78
C TRP A 78 -5.52 -3.73 12.87
N TRP A 79 -4.94 -3.22 11.79
CA TRP A 79 -4.48 -1.84 11.74
C TRP A 79 -5.65 -0.85 11.82
N TYR A 80 -6.71 -1.08 11.05
CA TYR A 80 -7.90 -0.23 11.02
C TYR A 80 -8.82 -0.39 12.23
N SER A 81 -8.64 -1.42 13.06
CA SER A 81 -9.40 -1.54 14.32
C SER A 81 -8.97 -0.52 15.38
N GLN A 82 -7.82 0.14 15.21
CA GLN A 82 -7.36 1.16 16.14
C GLN A 82 -8.20 2.44 15.95
N PRO A 83 -8.85 2.97 17.01
CA PRO A 83 -9.68 4.16 16.88
C PRO A 83 -8.82 5.39 16.54
N PRO A 84 -9.33 6.31 15.70
CA PRO A 84 -8.65 7.57 15.43
C PRO A 84 -8.59 8.44 16.69
N THR A 85 -7.55 9.27 16.80
CA THR A 85 -7.31 10.09 17.99
C THR A 85 -8.44 11.12 18.22
N ALA A 86 -8.82 11.39 19.46
CA ALA A 86 -9.80 12.43 19.79
C ALA A 86 -9.24 13.87 19.70
N THR A 87 -7.97 14.04 19.32
CA THR A 87 -7.31 15.34 19.21
C THR A 87 -7.76 16.07 17.95
N ALA A 88 -7.97 17.39 18.03
CA ALA A 88 -8.25 18.18 16.84
C ALA A 88 -7.09 18.10 15.82
N PRO A 89 -7.37 18.21 14.51
CA PRO A 89 -6.35 18.15 13.48
C PRO A 89 -5.42 19.37 13.59
N ASN A 90 -4.16 19.21 13.20
CA ASN A 90 -3.28 20.36 13.07
C ASN A 90 -3.76 21.23 11.91
N VAL A 91 -4.16 22.48 12.20
CA VAL A 91 -4.66 23.43 11.19
C VAL A 91 -3.65 23.67 10.07
N GLY A 92 -2.34 23.64 10.36
CA GLY A 92 -1.29 23.79 9.36
C GLY A 92 -1.16 22.62 8.39
N SER A 93 -1.71 21.44 8.73
CA SER A 93 -1.79 20.30 7.81
C SER A 93 -3.07 20.27 6.97
N LEU A 94 -4.02 21.18 7.23
CA LEU A 94 -5.25 21.26 6.47
C LEU A 94 -5.04 22.04 5.18
N PRO A 95 -5.82 21.73 4.12
CA PRO A 95 -5.82 22.54 2.92
C PRO A 95 -6.13 23.99 3.29
N SER A 96 -5.19 24.89 2.97
CA SER A 96 -5.43 26.32 3.18
C SER A 96 -6.59 26.77 2.30
N PRO A 97 -7.62 27.43 2.84
CA PRO A 97 -8.71 27.94 2.03
C PRO A 97 -8.15 28.93 1.00
N ALA A 98 -8.35 28.63 -0.28
CA ALA A 98 -7.99 29.56 -1.35
C ALA A 98 -8.75 30.88 -1.13
N PRO A 99 -8.13 32.04 -1.41
CA PRO A 99 -8.81 33.32 -1.28
C PRO A 99 -10.11 33.28 -2.10
N PRO A 100 -11.24 33.76 -1.54
CA PRO A 100 -12.52 33.70 -2.20
C PRO A 100 -12.47 34.56 -3.46
N VAL A 101 -12.32 33.91 -4.62
CA VAL A 101 -12.61 34.56 -5.89
C VAL A 101 -14.12 34.70 -5.95
N ALA A 102 -14.63 35.88 -6.29
CA ALA A 102 -16.05 36.06 -6.59
C ALA A 102 -16.36 35.29 -7.89
N VAL A 103 -16.61 33.99 -7.76
CA VAL A 103 -16.88 33.15 -8.90
C VAL A 103 -18.35 33.29 -9.26
N VAL A 104 -18.64 33.81 -10.45
CA VAL A 104 -19.97 33.70 -11.07
C VAL A 104 -20.15 32.29 -11.62
N ALA A 105 -20.00 31.27 -10.77
CA ALA A 105 -20.23 29.88 -11.11
C ALA A 105 -21.17 29.27 -10.07
N ARG A 106 -21.95 28.30 -10.53
CA ARG A 106 -22.84 27.53 -9.65
C ARG A 106 -21.94 26.74 -8.70
N GLN A 107 -22.00 27.07 -7.42
CA GLN A 107 -21.37 26.27 -6.36
C GLN A 107 -22.44 25.80 -5.36
N PRO A 108 -22.22 24.68 -4.65
CA PRO A 108 -23.12 24.25 -3.60
C PRO A 108 -23.15 25.24 -2.44
N ALA A 109 -24.17 25.14 -1.60
CA ALA A 109 -24.16 25.83 -0.32
C ALA A 109 -22.97 25.36 0.53
N PRO A 110 -22.39 26.22 1.39
CA PRO A 110 -21.35 25.80 2.34
C PRO A 110 -21.83 24.64 3.20
N ILE A 111 -20.91 23.72 3.53
CA ILE A 111 -21.25 22.61 4.40
C ILE A 111 -21.26 23.09 5.85
N ARG A 112 -22.26 22.64 6.62
CA ARG A 112 -22.37 22.98 8.03
C ARG A 112 -21.48 22.02 8.82
N GLY A 113 -20.66 22.57 9.71
CA GLY A 113 -19.82 21.76 10.61
C GLY A 113 -20.67 20.85 11.51
N ALA A 114 -20.06 19.76 11.96
CA ALA A 114 -20.71 18.81 12.87
C ALA A 114 -21.17 19.50 14.17
N PRO A 115 -22.37 19.16 14.68
CA PRO A 115 -22.87 19.70 15.95
C PRO A 115 -21.87 19.45 17.08
N GLY A 116 -21.66 20.46 17.93
CA GLY A 116 -20.76 20.36 19.09
C GLY A 116 -19.29 20.66 18.80
N LEU A 117 -18.91 20.92 17.56
CA LEU A 117 -17.56 21.38 17.21
C LEU A 117 -17.57 22.86 16.78
N ALA A 118 -16.63 23.64 17.32
CA ALA A 118 -16.35 24.97 16.79
C ALA A 118 -15.70 24.85 15.40
N PRO A 119 -16.20 25.54 14.36
CA PRO A 119 -15.64 25.45 13.01
C PRO A 119 -14.18 25.87 12.94
N LEU A 120 -13.37 25.13 12.19
CA LEU A 120 -12.00 25.50 11.85
C LEU A 120 -12.00 26.58 10.74
N PRO A 121 -10.91 27.36 10.61
CA PRO A 121 -10.79 28.33 9.53
C PRO A 121 -10.95 27.67 8.15
N GLY A 122 -11.96 28.10 7.39
CA GLY A 122 -12.22 27.57 6.04
C GLY A 122 -13.02 26.26 5.99
N GLU A 123 -13.37 25.66 7.14
CA GLU A 123 -14.15 24.43 7.20
C GLU A 123 -15.52 24.61 6.52
N GLY A 124 -15.88 23.66 5.67
CA GLY A 124 -17.13 23.66 4.90
C GLY A 124 -17.25 24.77 3.85
N ARG A 125 -16.24 25.63 3.67
CA ARG A 125 -16.22 26.68 2.64
C ARG A 125 -15.60 26.16 1.36
N TRP A 126 -16.31 26.34 0.25
CA TRP A 126 -15.87 25.90 -1.07
C TRP A 126 -14.72 26.77 -1.58
N ALA A 127 -13.61 26.12 -1.92
CA ALA A 127 -12.51 26.70 -2.69
C ALA A 127 -12.69 26.27 -4.16
N ALA A 128 -12.64 27.23 -5.07
CA ALA A 128 -12.70 26.96 -6.49
C ALA A 128 -11.39 26.33 -6.98
N GLY A 129 -11.51 25.23 -7.72
CA GLY A 129 -10.41 24.62 -8.44
C GLY A 129 -10.05 25.39 -9.70
N ARG A 130 -9.22 24.77 -10.55
CA ARG A 130 -8.79 25.37 -11.81
C ARG A 130 -10.01 25.69 -12.71
N PRO A 131 -10.04 26.87 -13.36
CA PRO A 131 -11.04 27.17 -14.37
C PRO A 131 -11.01 26.17 -15.53
N GLY A 132 -12.20 25.78 -16.00
CA GLY A 132 -12.36 25.01 -17.23
C GLY A 132 -12.18 25.88 -18.48
N THR A 133 -12.44 25.30 -19.64
CA THR A 133 -12.31 25.97 -20.95
C THR A 133 -13.19 27.21 -21.11
N SER A 134 -14.29 27.30 -20.36
CA SER A 134 -15.20 28.46 -20.32
C SER A 134 -14.71 29.60 -19.42
N GLY A 135 -13.53 29.48 -18.80
CA GLY A 135 -13.02 30.44 -17.82
C GLY A 135 -13.72 30.39 -16.45
N ARG A 136 -14.67 29.46 -16.26
CA ARG A 136 -15.37 29.21 -14.99
C ARG A 136 -14.82 27.96 -14.29
N PRO A 137 -14.68 27.95 -12.96
CA PRO A 137 -14.38 26.74 -12.19
C PRO A 137 -15.46 25.67 -12.38
N VAL A 138 -15.02 24.43 -12.57
CA VAL A 138 -15.88 23.23 -12.73
C VAL A 138 -15.73 22.23 -11.58
N LEU A 139 -14.71 22.42 -10.75
CA LEU A 139 -14.41 21.64 -9.55
C LEU A 139 -14.33 22.60 -8.38
N PHE A 140 -14.95 22.24 -7.27
CA PHE A 140 -14.87 22.93 -6.00
C PHE A 140 -14.49 21.92 -4.93
N THR A 141 -13.61 22.32 -4.03
CA THR A 141 -13.15 21.46 -2.94
C THR A 141 -13.33 22.17 -1.61
N THR A 142 -13.66 21.42 -0.58
CA THR A 142 -13.64 21.88 0.81
C THR A 142 -13.18 20.75 1.72
N PHE A 143 -13.12 21.02 3.01
CA PHE A 143 -12.90 19.99 4.02
C PHE A 143 -13.89 20.17 5.17
N GLU A 144 -14.18 19.08 5.86
CA GLU A 144 -15.06 19.06 7.03
C GLU A 144 -14.63 17.98 8.03
N ARG A 145 -15.08 18.12 9.29
CA ARG A 145 -15.02 17.04 10.27
C ARG A 145 -16.42 16.43 10.41
N PRO A 146 -16.64 15.22 9.87
CA PRO A 146 -17.99 14.63 9.82
C PRO A 146 -18.45 14.06 11.16
N ASP A 147 -17.51 13.67 12.04
CA ASP A 147 -17.82 13.03 13.31
C ASP A 147 -17.29 13.87 14.49
N PRO A 148 -18.17 14.40 15.36
CA PRO A 148 -17.77 15.19 16.52
C PRO A 148 -17.03 14.37 17.59
N LEU A 149 -17.18 13.04 17.62
CA LEU A 149 -16.48 12.16 18.56
C LEU A 149 -15.04 11.85 18.13
N HIS A 150 -14.74 12.00 16.83
CA HIS A 150 -13.42 11.76 16.25
C HIS A 150 -12.94 12.99 15.48
N PRO A 151 -12.71 14.13 16.16
CA PRO A 151 -12.44 15.40 15.50
C PRO A 151 -11.11 15.43 14.73
N SER A 152 -10.21 14.45 14.92
CA SER A 152 -9.01 14.27 14.09
C SER A 152 -9.33 13.85 12.65
N VAL A 153 -10.50 13.26 12.41
CA VAL A 153 -10.92 12.77 11.10
C VAL A 153 -11.41 13.96 10.28
N VAL A 154 -10.72 14.20 9.16
CA VAL A 154 -11.06 15.25 8.20
C VAL A 154 -11.40 14.61 6.87
N ALA A 155 -12.57 14.94 6.33
CA ALA A 155 -12.98 14.56 5.00
C ALA A 155 -12.72 15.70 4.03
N GLY A 156 -12.00 15.42 2.94
CA GLY A 156 -11.96 16.29 1.77
C GLY A 156 -13.20 16.06 0.91
N VAL A 157 -13.96 17.11 0.63
CA VAL A 157 -15.17 17.02 -0.18
C VAL A 157 -14.93 17.71 -1.51
N ALA A 158 -15.19 17.01 -2.60
CA ALA A 158 -15.13 17.54 -3.95
C ALA A 158 -16.53 17.61 -4.56
N TRP A 159 -16.89 18.76 -5.11
CA TRP A 159 -18.08 18.94 -5.92
C TRP A 159 -17.68 19.28 -7.35
N VAL A 160 -18.24 18.53 -8.30
CA VAL A 160 -17.96 18.66 -9.73
C VAL A 160 -19.24 19.04 -10.47
N ASP A 161 -19.19 20.08 -11.30
CA ASP A 161 -20.31 20.43 -12.16
C ASP A 161 -20.44 19.40 -13.29
N THR A 162 -21.44 18.54 -13.17
CA THR A 162 -21.72 17.47 -14.14
C THR A 162 -22.16 17.99 -15.49
N ARG A 163 -22.62 19.25 -15.61
CA ARG A 163 -22.98 19.87 -16.89
C ARG A 163 -21.77 20.33 -17.69
N ALA A 164 -20.63 20.49 -17.01
CA ALA A 164 -19.38 20.94 -17.59
C ALA A 164 -18.33 19.82 -17.65
N THR A 165 -18.71 18.58 -17.33
CA THR A 165 -17.81 17.43 -17.21
C THR A 165 -18.30 16.27 -18.07
N ARG A 166 -17.37 15.51 -18.65
CA ARG A 166 -17.64 14.22 -19.30
C ARG A 166 -16.82 13.12 -18.63
N LEU A 167 -17.39 11.93 -18.55
CA LEU A 167 -16.66 10.74 -18.12
C LEU A 167 -16.12 10.02 -19.36
N GLN A 168 -14.86 9.62 -19.30
CA GLN A 168 -14.23 8.81 -20.34
C GLN A 168 -13.56 7.63 -19.66
N LEU A 169 -13.86 6.43 -20.13
CA LEU A 169 -13.16 5.23 -19.70
C LEU A 169 -11.79 5.19 -20.37
N VAL A 170 -10.75 5.00 -19.57
CA VAL A 170 -9.39 4.66 -20.02
C VAL A 170 -9.15 3.23 -19.59
N ALA A 171 -8.89 2.34 -20.54
CA ALA A 171 -8.61 0.94 -20.23
C ALA A 171 -7.32 0.86 -19.40
N GLY A 172 -7.37 0.10 -18.29
CA GLY A 172 -6.18 -0.23 -17.53
C GLY A 172 -5.28 -1.16 -18.34
N THR A 173 -3.97 -0.97 -18.24
CA THR A 173 -2.99 -1.95 -18.70
C THR A 173 -2.69 -2.91 -17.55
N THR A 174 -2.76 -4.22 -17.81
CA THR A 174 -2.27 -5.26 -16.90
C THR A 174 -0.76 -5.43 -17.01
#